data_AF-A0A4R0RTG4-F1
#
_entry.id   AF-A0A4R0RTG4-F1
#
_cell.length_a   1.000
_cell.length_b   1.000
_cell.length_c   1.000
_cell.angle_alpha   90.00
_cell.angle_beta   90.00
_cell.angle_gamma   90.00
#
_symmetry.space_group_name_H-M   'P 1'
#
loop_
_entity.id
_entity.type
_entity.pdbx_description
1 polymer ?
#
loop_
_entity_poly.entity_id
_entity_poly.type
_entity_poly.pdbx_seq_one_letter_code
_entity_poly.pdbx_strand_id
1 'polypeptide(L)'
;MPPSSSSSEVFVLEPYSADASFSTSSSHIEVSDPAPGPRPSPSPSFAPNTPTDNSNSFPDTIIDWEHIWEAADQSCLDPSPSLDTARPIVVCADDSGVSLPSPYNNLLQAAGVGLGFSSATQDDVLQDFGQRVRNLWNTMNKRDGTSQTITTIREDLHAVSKHIEEWMITYATGSASLQPSHQDIEKYKNIARALEQENLDLCSRMSSLERDLRDAKAVSEAWKAEARNVQNMQEMAVSAFERCNVLETENAQLKQAMHAFAEGSTNSTVKELRHIIGELTRELAQYKKRERALQVKENQLRAKENASIIEDMRKQTEDLKRRRSQRSVLSTLQVKNVF
;
A
#
# COMPACT_ATOMS: atom_id res chain seq x y z
N MET A 1 44.80 5.48 82.64
CA MET A 1 44.67 4.99 81.26
C MET A 1 44.68 6.20 80.32
N PRO A 2 45.44 6.14 79.21
CA PRO A 2 45.74 7.28 78.33
C PRO A 2 44.65 7.50 77.25
N PRO A 3 44.71 8.61 76.48
CA PRO A 3 43.58 9.13 75.72
C PRO A 3 43.47 8.59 74.29
N SER A 4 42.24 8.53 73.78
CA SER A 4 41.89 8.12 72.42
C SER A 4 42.14 9.25 71.42
N SER A 5 42.92 8.92 70.40
CA SER A 5 43.40 9.79 69.33
C SER A 5 42.28 10.26 68.39
N SER A 6 42.27 11.56 68.13
CA SER A 6 41.55 12.23 67.04
C SER A 6 42.27 11.99 65.72
N SER A 7 41.61 11.36 64.75
CA SER A 7 42.10 11.20 63.38
C SER A 7 41.38 12.19 62.47
N SER A 8 42.09 13.24 62.07
CA SER A 8 41.63 14.20 61.06
C SER A 8 42.05 13.70 59.68
N GLU A 9 41.10 13.19 58.89
CA GLU A 9 41.30 12.94 57.46
C GLU A 9 41.14 14.25 56.68
N VAL A 10 42.26 14.70 56.11
CA VAL A 10 42.35 15.83 55.19
C VAL A 10 42.00 15.32 53.79
N PHE A 11 40.84 15.68 53.27
CA PHE A 11 40.50 15.48 51.87
C PHE A 11 41.20 16.54 51.02
N VAL A 12 42.17 16.11 50.21
CA VAL A 12 42.78 16.93 49.16
C VAL A 12 41.91 16.79 47.91
N LEU A 13 41.23 17.88 47.53
CA LEU A 13 40.50 17.99 46.27
C LEU A 13 41.51 18.29 45.15
N GLU A 14 41.65 17.34 44.23
CA GLU A 14 42.33 17.50 42.94
C GLU A 14 41.52 18.45 42.04
N PRO A 15 42.14 19.40 41.33
CA PRO A 15 41.44 20.26 40.40
C PRO A 15 41.18 19.52 39.07
N TYR A 16 39.90 19.35 38.74
CA TYR A 16 39.47 18.88 37.43
C TYR A 16 39.82 19.90 36.34
N SER A 17 40.64 19.47 35.37
CA SER A 17 40.89 20.17 34.12
C SER A 17 39.59 20.40 33.36
N ALA A 18 39.22 21.66 33.19
CA ALA A 18 38.21 22.10 32.24
C ALA A 18 38.87 22.23 30.86
N ASP A 19 38.50 21.37 29.92
CA ASP A 19 38.57 21.66 28.48
C ASP A 19 37.73 20.63 27.72
N ALA A 20 36.46 20.95 27.51
CA ALA A 20 35.63 20.34 26.49
C ALA A 20 34.65 21.39 25.97
N SER A 21 35.11 22.15 24.98
CA SER A 21 34.32 23.09 24.20
C SER A 21 33.26 22.31 23.41
N PHE A 22 32.03 22.23 23.94
CA PHE A 22 30.88 21.77 23.17
C PHE A 22 30.40 22.90 22.26
N SER A 23 30.80 22.85 20.99
CA SER A 23 30.14 23.62 19.92
C SER A 23 28.70 23.13 19.80
N THR A 24 27.77 23.93 20.32
CA THR A 24 26.34 23.79 20.03
C THR A 24 26.08 24.38 18.65
N SER A 25 26.02 23.51 17.63
CA SER A 25 25.43 23.88 16.34
C SER A 25 23.95 24.15 16.55
N SER A 26 23.62 25.43 16.63
CA SER A 26 22.24 25.94 16.60
C SER A 26 21.67 25.73 15.20
N SER A 27 21.09 24.56 14.95
CA SER A 27 20.23 24.35 13.78
C SER A 27 18.91 25.08 14.03
N HIS A 28 18.85 26.32 13.55
CA HIS A 28 17.64 27.09 13.44
C HIS A 28 16.68 26.36 12.49
N ILE A 29 15.69 25.67 13.04
CA ILE A 29 14.54 25.16 12.29
C ILE A 29 13.61 26.37 12.13
N GLU A 30 13.48 26.89 10.91
CA GLU A 30 12.37 27.78 10.55
C GLU A 30 11.08 26.96 10.64
N VAL A 31 10.38 27.11 11.76
CA VAL A 31 8.98 26.69 11.89
C VAL A 31 8.18 27.66 11.02
N SER A 32 7.74 27.17 9.85
CA SER A 32 6.79 27.92 9.02
C SER A 32 5.51 28.14 9.81
N ASP A 33 5.02 29.39 9.83
CA ASP A 33 3.79 29.76 10.51
C ASP A 33 2.62 28.90 10.01
N PRO A 34 1.81 28.30 10.90
CA PRO A 34 0.62 27.57 10.49
C PRO A 34 -0.36 28.54 9.82
N ALA A 35 -0.98 28.08 8.72
CA ALA A 35 -2.01 28.83 8.01
C ALA A 35 -3.09 29.34 8.99
N PRO A 36 -3.58 30.58 8.82
CA PRO A 36 -4.57 31.16 9.73
C PRO A 36 -5.83 30.30 9.76
N GLY A 37 -6.05 29.63 10.89
CA GLY A 37 -7.24 28.83 11.13
C GLY A 37 -8.52 29.66 11.09
N PRO A 38 -9.68 29.05 10.81
CA PRO A 38 -10.96 29.74 10.77
C PRO A 38 -11.25 30.42 12.10
N ARG A 39 -11.60 31.71 12.04
CA ARG A 39 -11.98 32.51 13.22
C ARG A 39 -13.10 31.80 13.99
N PRO A 40 -12.95 31.58 15.31
CA PRO A 40 -14.06 31.09 16.12
C PRO A 40 -15.17 32.14 16.17
N SER A 41 -16.38 31.70 15.82
CA SER A 41 -17.61 32.47 16.00
C SER A 41 -17.80 32.81 17.48
N PRO A 42 -18.36 33.98 17.82
CA PRO A 42 -18.58 34.36 19.21
C PRO A 42 -19.64 33.46 19.85
N SER A 43 -19.23 32.69 20.84
CA SER A 43 -20.16 31.93 21.71
C SER A 43 -20.98 32.90 22.58
N PRO A 44 -22.26 32.58 22.84
CA PRO A 44 -23.12 33.41 23.66
C PRO A 44 -22.70 33.38 25.13
N SER A 45 -22.71 34.56 25.74
CA SER A 45 -22.57 34.75 27.18
C SER A 45 -23.71 34.04 27.92
N PHE A 46 -23.38 33.01 28.71
CA PHE A 46 -24.28 32.47 29.72
C PHE A 46 -23.73 32.78 31.12
N ALA A 47 -24.61 33.38 31.91
CA ALA A 47 -24.44 33.72 33.31
C ALA A 47 -24.45 32.46 34.21
N PRO A 48 -24.03 32.56 35.49
CA PRO A 48 -23.52 31.42 36.23
C PRO A 48 -24.56 30.76 37.16
N ASN A 49 -24.21 29.52 37.53
CA ASN A 49 -24.59 28.76 38.73
C ASN A 49 -25.79 27.79 38.65
N THR A 50 -25.46 26.53 38.38
CA THR A 50 -26.07 25.35 39.03
C THR A 50 -24.99 24.28 39.26
N PRO A 51 -24.95 23.61 40.42
CA PRO A 51 -24.01 22.53 40.67
C PRO A 51 -24.54 21.25 39.99
N THR A 52 -23.88 20.84 38.91
CA THR A 52 -24.14 19.56 38.24
C THR A 52 -23.12 18.54 38.72
N ASP A 53 -23.65 17.40 39.19
CA ASP A 53 -22.91 16.18 39.49
C ASP A 53 -21.96 15.81 38.36
N ASN A 54 -20.69 15.64 38.72
CA ASN A 54 -19.60 15.21 37.84
C ASN A 54 -19.75 13.72 37.52
N SER A 55 -20.39 13.41 36.40
CA SER A 55 -20.16 12.16 35.67
C SER A 55 -19.96 12.46 34.18
N ASN A 56 -18.92 13.25 33.87
CA ASN A 56 -18.38 13.33 32.51
C ASN A 56 -17.57 12.05 32.22
N SER A 57 -18.27 10.96 31.94
CA SER A 57 -17.66 9.85 31.19
C SER A 57 -17.49 10.32 29.75
N PHE A 58 -16.28 10.76 29.39
CA PHE A 58 -15.92 10.82 27.98
C PHE A 58 -16.09 9.40 27.42
N PRO A 59 -16.68 9.23 26.23
CA PRO A 59 -16.73 7.93 25.61
C PRO A 59 -15.29 7.47 25.34
N ASP A 60 -14.82 6.45 26.06
CA ASP A 60 -13.56 5.72 25.83
C ASP A 60 -13.53 4.98 24.48
N THR A 61 -14.40 5.35 23.54
CA THR A 61 -14.47 4.75 22.22
C THR A 61 -13.35 5.34 21.37
N ILE A 62 -12.15 4.78 21.52
CA ILE A 62 -11.06 4.96 20.56
C ILE A 62 -11.62 4.51 19.21
N ILE A 63 -11.78 5.47 18.29
CA ILE A 63 -12.20 5.19 16.92
C ILE A 63 -11.07 4.37 16.29
N ASP A 64 -11.37 3.11 15.96
CA ASP A 64 -10.47 2.20 15.28
C ASP A 64 -10.39 2.60 13.79
N TRP A 65 -9.52 3.57 13.50
CA TRP A 65 -9.28 4.06 12.15
C TRP A 65 -8.68 2.98 11.24
N GLU A 66 -7.98 2.00 11.79
CA GLU A 66 -7.40 0.90 11.02
C GLU A 66 -8.50 0.06 10.37
N HIS A 67 -9.55 -0.26 11.15
CA HIS A 67 -10.73 -0.98 10.64
C HIS A 67 -11.51 -0.18 9.57
N ILE A 68 -11.64 1.14 9.74
CA ILE A 68 -12.33 2.01 8.77
C ILE A 68 -11.55 2.07 7.44
N TRP A 69 -10.22 2.14 7.50
CA TRP A 69 -9.38 2.18 6.31
C TRP A 69 -9.29 0.83 5.60
N GLU A 70 -9.25 -0.28 6.34
CA GLU A 70 -9.25 -1.63 5.76
C GLU A 70 -10.55 -1.89 4.97
N ALA A 71 -11.69 -1.46 5.51
CA ALA A 71 -12.97 -1.49 4.81
C ALA A 71 -13.00 -0.60 3.55
N ALA A 72 -12.36 0.57 3.59
CA ALA A 72 -12.26 1.46 2.44
C ALA A 72 -11.33 0.92 1.34
N ASP A 73 -10.20 0.31 1.71
CA ASP A 73 -9.23 -0.28 0.76
C ASP A 73 -9.83 -1.50 0.03
N GLN A 74 -10.61 -2.33 0.73
CA GLN A 74 -11.36 -3.44 0.13
C GLN A 74 -12.42 -2.97 -0.87
N SER A 75 -13.05 -1.82 -0.63
CA SER A 75 -14.02 -1.25 -1.58
C SER A 75 -13.38 -0.73 -2.89
N CYS A 76 -12.08 -0.46 -2.90
CA CYS A 76 -11.34 0.00 -4.08
C CYS A 76 -10.73 -1.15 -4.92
N LEU A 77 -10.60 -2.34 -4.34
CA LEU A 77 -9.97 -3.51 -4.99
C LEU A 77 -10.97 -4.48 -5.61
N ASP A 78 -12.26 -4.37 -5.30
CA ASP A 78 -13.31 -5.07 -6.03
C ASP A 78 -13.76 -4.22 -7.22
N PRO A 79 -13.25 -4.47 -8.46
CA PRO A 79 -13.98 -4.00 -9.63
C PRO A 79 -15.36 -4.62 -9.52
N SER A 80 -16.39 -3.77 -9.49
CA SER A 80 -17.79 -4.21 -9.55
C SER A 80 -17.89 -5.37 -10.55
N PRO A 81 -18.49 -6.52 -10.19
CA PRO A 81 -18.59 -7.63 -11.12
C PRO A 81 -19.29 -7.09 -12.37
N SER A 82 -18.53 -7.00 -13.47
CA SER A 82 -19.05 -6.65 -14.77
C SER A 82 -20.20 -7.61 -15.02
N LEU A 83 -21.41 -7.07 -15.03
CA LEU A 83 -22.65 -7.77 -15.31
C LEU A 83 -22.62 -8.14 -16.80
N ASP A 84 -21.80 -9.14 -17.12
CA ASP A 84 -21.70 -9.75 -18.44
C ASP A 84 -22.87 -10.73 -18.56
N THR A 85 -24.07 -10.15 -18.62
CA THR A 85 -25.28 -10.88 -18.98
C THR A 85 -25.76 -10.29 -20.30
N ALA A 86 -25.29 -10.89 -21.39
CA ALA A 86 -25.98 -10.83 -22.66
C ALA A 86 -27.42 -11.35 -22.46
N ARG A 87 -28.35 -10.44 -22.21
CA ARG A 87 -29.79 -10.70 -22.39
C ARG A 87 -30.18 -10.25 -23.80
N PRO A 88 -30.93 -11.07 -24.56
CA PRO A 88 -31.50 -10.63 -25.82
C PRO A 88 -32.49 -9.49 -25.54
N ILE A 89 -32.41 -8.46 -26.36
CA ILE A 89 -33.36 -7.34 -26.38
C ILE A 89 -34.72 -7.91 -26.80
N VAL A 90 -35.61 -8.11 -25.83
CA VAL A 90 -37.05 -8.22 -26.11
C VAL A 90 -37.55 -6.79 -26.28
N VAL A 91 -37.88 -6.44 -27.52
CA VAL A 91 -38.58 -5.20 -27.84
C VAL A 91 -40.03 -5.37 -27.37
N CYS A 92 -40.35 -4.84 -26.20
CA CYS A 92 -41.73 -4.50 -25.87
C CYS A 92 -42.02 -3.14 -26.51
N ALA A 93 -42.92 -3.13 -27.49
CA ALA A 93 -43.50 -1.91 -28.02
C ALA A 93 -44.48 -1.37 -26.97
N ASP A 94 -44.17 -0.21 -26.39
CA ASP A 94 -45.17 0.63 -25.76
C ASP A 94 -45.15 2.02 -26.39
N ASP A 95 -46.36 2.45 -26.69
CA ASP A 95 -46.79 3.56 -27.52
C ASP A 95 -46.62 4.87 -26.75
N SER A 96 -45.71 5.75 -27.17
CA SER A 96 -45.80 7.18 -26.87
C SER A 96 -44.86 7.97 -27.77
N GLY A 97 -45.45 8.62 -28.78
CA GLY A 97 -44.75 9.42 -29.75
C GLY A 97 -44.15 10.69 -29.15
N VAL A 98 -42.85 10.89 -29.39
CA VAL A 98 -42.25 12.20 -29.66
C VAL A 98 -41.16 12.02 -30.70
N SER A 99 -41.39 12.58 -31.88
CA SER A 99 -40.54 12.50 -33.06
C SER A 99 -39.38 13.49 -32.98
N LEU A 100 -38.14 13.00 -33.06
CA LEU A 100 -36.95 13.79 -33.42
C LEU A 100 -36.16 13.00 -34.49
N PRO A 101 -35.68 13.64 -35.58
CA PRO A 101 -35.16 12.93 -36.73
C PRO A 101 -33.68 12.60 -36.51
N SER A 102 -33.37 11.31 -36.30
CA SER A 102 -32.00 10.82 -36.36
C SER A 102 -31.73 10.21 -37.74
N PRO A 103 -30.66 10.60 -38.45
CA PRO A 103 -30.42 10.19 -39.84
C PRO A 103 -29.87 8.76 -40.01
N TYR A 104 -29.90 7.92 -38.98
CA TYR A 104 -29.22 6.62 -38.98
C TYR A 104 -30.09 5.40 -39.33
N ASN A 105 -31.38 5.56 -39.62
CA ASN A 105 -32.27 4.41 -39.88
C ASN A 105 -32.29 3.87 -41.33
N ASN A 106 -31.55 4.48 -42.26
CA ASN A 106 -31.63 4.08 -43.68
C ASN A 106 -30.58 3.05 -44.14
N LEU A 107 -29.83 2.41 -43.23
CA LEU A 107 -28.77 1.47 -43.63
C LEU A 107 -29.01 0.00 -43.24
N LEU A 108 -30.11 -0.30 -42.54
CA LEU A 108 -30.42 -1.66 -42.07
C LEU A 108 -31.66 -2.31 -42.71
N GLN A 109 -32.31 -1.63 -43.67
CA GLN A 109 -33.53 -2.13 -44.31
C GLN A 109 -33.36 -2.62 -45.76
N ALA A 110 -32.11 -2.72 -46.26
CA ALA A 110 -31.82 -3.15 -47.63
C ALA A 110 -31.31 -4.61 -47.77
N ALA A 111 -31.26 -5.38 -46.69
CA ALA A 111 -30.72 -6.77 -46.72
C ALA A 111 -31.78 -7.86 -46.48
N GLY A 112 -33.07 -7.54 -46.66
CA GLY A 112 -34.16 -8.50 -46.63
C GLY A 112 -34.45 -9.10 -48.00
N VAL A 113 -33.58 -10.00 -48.50
CA VAL A 113 -33.95 -10.94 -49.57
C VAL A 113 -33.38 -12.30 -49.22
N GLY A 114 -34.27 -13.20 -48.81
CA GLY A 114 -33.97 -14.61 -48.65
C GLY A 114 -33.74 -15.27 -50.00
N LEU A 115 -32.65 -16.03 -50.09
CA LEU A 115 -32.55 -17.17 -50.98
C LEU A 115 -31.89 -18.31 -50.18
N GLY A 116 -32.69 -19.36 -49.94
CA GLY A 116 -32.21 -20.61 -49.38
C GLY A 116 -31.24 -21.27 -50.34
N PHE A 117 -29.95 -21.16 -50.04
CA PHE A 117 -28.93 -22.12 -50.43
C PHE A 117 -28.10 -22.39 -49.19
N SER A 118 -28.27 -23.58 -48.62
CA SER A 118 -27.40 -24.12 -47.58
C SER A 118 -26.05 -24.45 -48.21
N SER A 119 -25.21 -23.43 -48.37
CA SER A 119 -23.79 -23.54 -48.67
C SER A 119 -23.09 -22.95 -47.45
N ALA A 120 -22.26 -23.74 -46.76
CA ALA A 120 -21.50 -23.29 -45.60
C ALA A 120 -20.83 -21.96 -45.95
N THR A 121 -21.30 -20.90 -45.32
CA THR A 121 -20.86 -19.54 -45.64
C THR A 121 -19.44 -19.38 -45.11
N GLN A 122 -18.65 -18.51 -45.74
CA GLN A 122 -17.28 -18.21 -45.31
C GLN A 122 -17.20 -17.84 -43.82
N ASP A 123 -18.29 -17.32 -43.26
CA ASP A 123 -18.45 -17.03 -41.83
C ASP A 123 -18.50 -18.29 -40.95
N ASP A 124 -19.14 -19.38 -41.40
CA ASP A 124 -19.19 -20.65 -40.65
C ASP A 124 -17.78 -21.26 -40.49
N VAL A 125 -16.94 -21.11 -41.52
CA VAL A 125 -15.55 -21.58 -41.56
C VAL A 125 -14.67 -20.76 -40.62
N LEU A 126 -14.83 -19.42 -40.65
CA LEU A 126 -14.08 -18.52 -39.76
C LEU A 126 -14.51 -18.69 -38.29
N GLN A 127 -15.78 -19.00 -38.04
CA GLN A 127 -16.30 -19.25 -36.70
C GLN A 127 -15.79 -20.58 -36.14
N ASP A 128 -15.75 -21.65 -36.95
CA ASP A 128 -15.15 -22.95 -36.55
C ASP A 128 -13.64 -22.80 -36.29
N PHE A 129 -12.93 -22.07 -37.15
CA PHE A 129 -11.52 -21.76 -36.95
C PHE A 129 -11.27 -20.98 -35.64
N GLY A 130 -12.05 -19.92 -35.41
CA GLY A 130 -11.95 -19.12 -34.18
C GLY A 130 -12.23 -19.93 -32.91
N GLN A 131 -13.19 -20.86 -32.96
CA GLN A 131 -13.51 -21.75 -31.86
C GLN A 131 -12.37 -22.74 -31.57
N ARG A 132 -11.74 -23.31 -32.62
CA ARG A 132 -10.59 -24.21 -32.48
C ARG A 132 -9.36 -23.51 -31.89
N VAL A 133 -9.06 -22.29 -32.34
CA VAL A 133 -7.94 -21.49 -31.81
C VAL A 133 -8.17 -21.14 -30.33
N ARG A 134 -9.41 -20.81 -29.95
CA ARG A 134 -9.78 -20.52 -28.56
C ARG A 134 -9.65 -21.75 -27.67
N ASN A 135 -10.06 -22.92 -28.16
CA ASN A 135 -9.89 -24.19 -27.44
C ASN A 135 -8.41 -24.55 -27.25
N LEU A 136 -7.59 -24.40 -28.30
CA LEU A 136 -6.14 -24.61 -28.24
C LEU A 136 -5.48 -23.69 -27.20
N TRP A 137 -5.84 -22.40 -27.20
CA TRP A 137 -5.35 -21.42 -26.22
C TRP A 137 -5.70 -21.82 -24.79
N ASN A 138 -6.94 -22.23 -24.54
CA ASN A 138 -7.40 -22.69 -23.22
C ASN A 138 -6.69 -23.98 -22.76
N THR A 139 -6.37 -24.89 -23.68
CA THR A 139 -5.62 -26.12 -23.39
C THR A 139 -4.16 -25.83 -23.07
N MET A 140 -3.52 -24.88 -23.77
CA MET A 140 -2.15 -24.45 -23.50
C MET A 140 -1.99 -23.75 -22.14
N ASN A 141 -3.01 -23.03 -21.67
CA ASN A 141 -2.94 -22.26 -20.43
C ASN A 141 -3.24 -23.09 -19.16
N LYS A 142 -3.66 -24.35 -19.30
CA LYS A 142 -3.84 -25.27 -18.16
C LYS A 142 -2.50 -25.91 -17.80
N ARG A 143 -1.98 -25.52 -16.63
CA ARG A 143 -0.60 -25.76 -16.17
C ARG A 143 -0.39 -27.11 -15.46
N ASP A 144 -0.99 -28.20 -15.92
CA ASP A 144 -0.82 -29.52 -15.31
C ASP A 144 -0.60 -30.64 -16.36
N GLY A 145 0.42 -31.50 -16.13
CA GLY A 145 0.56 -32.85 -16.72
C GLY A 145 1.21 -32.97 -18.11
N THR A 146 2.54 -33.02 -18.15
CA THR A 146 3.44 -32.84 -19.32
C THR A 146 3.59 -34.01 -20.31
N SER A 147 2.51 -34.68 -20.76
CA SER A 147 2.62 -35.52 -21.97
C SER A 147 1.33 -35.56 -22.80
N GLN A 148 0.20 -35.74 -22.14
CA GLN A 148 -1.11 -35.80 -22.80
C GLN A 148 -1.58 -34.43 -23.31
N THR A 149 -1.23 -33.35 -22.61
CA THR A 149 -1.51 -31.97 -23.05
C THR A 149 -0.70 -31.62 -24.31
N ILE A 150 0.54 -32.13 -24.42
CA ILE A 150 1.42 -31.87 -25.57
C ILE A 150 0.92 -32.62 -26.82
N THR A 151 0.44 -33.86 -26.69
CA THR A 151 -0.14 -34.59 -27.82
C THR A 151 -1.44 -33.94 -28.30
N THR A 152 -2.30 -33.50 -27.38
CA THR A 152 -3.54 -32.80 -27.72
C THR A 152 -3.25 -31.48 -28.45
N ILE A 153 -2.27 -30.69 -27.98
CA ILE A 153 -1.83 -29.46 -28.66
C ILE A 153 -1.30 -29.75 -30.07
N ARG A 154 -0.56 -30.86 -30.27
CA ARG A 154 -0.06 -31.24 -31.61
C ARG A 154 -1.18 -31.65 -32.57
N GLU A 155 -2.16 -32.40 -32.09
CA GLU A 155 -3.31 -32.83 -32.88
C GLU A 155 -4.19 -31.63 -33.28
N ASP A 156 -4.45 -30.72 -32.34
CA ASP A 156 -5.20 -29.49 -32.60
C ASP A 156 -4.47 -28.57 -33.60
N LEU A 157 -3.14 -28.40 -33.45
CA LEU A 157 -2.34 -27.64 -34.42
C LEU A 157 -2.36 -28.28 -35.81
N HIS A 158 -2.29 -29.60 -35.90
CA HIS A 158 -2.36 -30.32 -37.17
C HIS A 158 -3.74 -30.18 -37.82
N ALA A 159 -4.82 -30.24 -37.04
CA ALA A 159 -6.18 -30.02 -37.53
C ALA A 159 -6.38 -28.60 -38.06
N VAL A 160 -5.85 -27.59 -37.34
CA VAL A 160 -5.87 -26.18 -37.77
C VAL A 160 -5.08 -26.00 -39.07
N SER A 161 -3.89 -26.60 -39.18
CA SER A 161 -3.05 -26.52 -40.39
C SER A 161 -3.75 -27.13 -41.60
N LYS A 162 -4.35 -28.32 -41.43
CA LYS A 162 -5.10 -28.99 -42.51
C LYS A 162 -6.30 -28.17 -42.97
N HIS A 163 -7.00 -27.53 -42.04
CA HIS A 163 -8.15 -26.69 -42.36
C HIS A 163 -7.74 -25.43 -43.16
N ILE A 164 -6.59 -24.83 -42.82
CA ILE A 164 -6.02 -23.72 -43.61
C ILE A 164 -5.66 -24.19 -45.02
N GLU A 165 -5.06 -25.37 -45.17
CA GLU A 165 -4.73 -25.94 -46.49
C GLU A 165 -5.99 -26.21 -47.32
N GLU A 166 -7.02 -26.83 -46.74
CA GLU A 166 -8.31 -27.08 -47.40
C GLU A 166 -8.99 -25.76 -47.81
N TRP A 167 -8.91 -24.73 -46.97
CA TRP A 167 -9.44 -23.40 -47.29
C TRP A 167 -8.68 -22.73 -48.43
N MET A 168 -7.35 -22.78 -48.43
CA MET A 168 -6.51 -22.26 -49.52
C MET A 168 -6.76 -23.00 -50.84
N ILE A 169 -6.91 -24.33 -50.81
CA ILE A 169 -7.22 -25.14 -52.00
C ILE A 169 -8.61 -24.77 -52.53
N THR A 170 -9.60 -24.63 -51.65
CA THR A 170 -10.97 -24.22 -52.04
C THR A 170 -10.96 -22.83 -52.67
N TYR A 171 -10.17 -21.90 -52.11
CA TYR A 171 -10.01 -20.55 -52.65
C TYR A 171 -9.28 -20.54 -54.01
N ALA A 172 -8.22 -21.34 -54.15
CA ALA A 172 -7.44 -21.43 -55.39
C ALA A 172 -8.22 -22.13 -56.52
N THR A 173 -9.08 -23.10 -56.19
CA THR A 173 -9.88 -23.86 -57.16
C THR A 173 -11.24 -23.21 -57.48
N GLY A 174 -11.78 -22.39 -56.58
CA GLY A 174 -13.01 -21.60 -56.77
C GLY A 174 -12.83 -20.30 -57.56
N SER A 175 -11.69 -20.08 -58.21
CA SER A 175 -11.34 -18.84 -58.94
C SER A 175 -12.10 -18.70 -60.28
N ALA A 176 -13.42 -18.53 -60.21
CA ALA A 176 -14.18 -17.89 -61.26
C ALA A 176 -15.09 -16.83 -60.61
N SER A 177 -14.68 -15.56 -60.71
CA SER A 177 -15.43 -14.36 -60.30
C SER A 177 -15.40 -13.98 -58.80
N LEU A 178 -14.21 -13.74 -58.24
CA LEU A 178 -14.01 -13.03 -56.97
C LEU A 178 -12.97 -11.91 -57.11
N GLN A 179 -13.14 -11.05 -58.12
CA GLN A 179 -12.53 -9.71 -58.06
C GLN A 179 -13.44 -8.87 -57.15
N PRO A 180 -13.05 -8.57 -55.89
CA PRO A 180 -13.81 -7.63 -55.08
C PRO A 180 -13.93 -6.33 -55.87
N SER A 181 -15.16 -5.80 -55.96
CA SER A 181 -15.39 -4.53 -56.64
C SER A 181 -14.41 -3.49 -56.09
N HIS A 182 -13.79 -2.69 -56.95
CA HIS A 182 -12.89 -1.62 -56.52
C HIS A 182 -13.55 -0.70 -55.47
N GLN A 183 -14.89 -0.61 -55.49
CA GLN A 183 -15.68 0.10 -54.51
C GLN A 183 -15.65 -0.54 -53.11
N ASP A 184 -15.65 -1.86 -53.01
CA ASP A 184 -15.56 -2.59 -51.74
C ASP A 184 -14.16 -2.44 -51.14
N ILE A 185 -13.11 -2.49 -51.96
CA ILE A 185 -11.73 -2.26 -51.52
C ILE A 185 -11.59 -0.87 -50.89
N GLU A 186 -12.12 0.17 -51.53
CA GLU A 186 -12.06 1.54 -50.98
C GLU A 186 -12.89 1.68 -49.69
N LYS A 187 -14.04 1.02 -49.60
CA LYS A 187 -14.83 0.95 -48.36
C LYS A 187 -14.02 0.32 -47.23
N TYR A 188 -13.38 -0.84 -47.46
CA TYR A 188 -12.56 -1.50 -46.45
C TYR A 188 -11.34 -0.66 -46.05
N LYS A 189 -10.70 0.03 -46.99
CA LYS A 189 -9.60 0.96 -46.66
C LYS A 189 -10.05 2.12 -45.78
N ASN A 190 -11.23 2.69 -46.03
CA ASN A 190 -11.79 3.75 -45.18
C ASN A 190 -12.10 3.22 -43.78
N ILE A 191 -12.67 2.01 -43.67
CA ILE A 191 -12.93 1.35 -42.38
C ILE A 191 -11.62 1.09 -41.64
N ALA A 192 -10.61 0.55 -42.30
CA ALA A 192 -9.29 0.30 -41.70
C ALA A 192 -8.66 1.58 -41.16
N ARG A 193 -8.69 2.68 -41.92
CA ARG A 193 -8.20 3.99 -41.46
C ARG A 193 -9.00 4.53 -40.26
N ALA A 194 -10.32 4.35 -40.23
CA ALA A 194 -11.14 4.76 -39.10
C ALA A 194 -10.79 3.95 -37.83
N LEU A 195 -10.60 2.64 -37.96
CA LEU A 195 -10.19 1.76 -36.86
C LEU A 195 -8.77 2.07 -36.36
N GLU A 196 -7.84 2.38 -37.27
CA GLU A 196 -6.49 2.83 -36.90
C GLU A 196 -6.53 4.13 -36.08
N GLN A 197 -7.35 5.09 -36.51
CA GLN A 197 -7.51 6.36 -35.80
C GLN A 197 -8.14 6.16 -34.41
N GLU A 198 -9.17 5.31 -34.30
CA GLU A 198 -9.80 4.97 -33.02
C GLU A 198 -8.81 4.25 -32.09
N ASN A 199 -8.00 3.33 -32.60
CA ASN A 199 -6.99 2.63 -31.81
C ASN A 199 -5.94 3.61 -31.27
N LEU A 200 -5.50 4.59 -32.08
CA LEU A 200 -4.59 5.65 -31.64
C LEU A 200 -5.21 6.51 -30.52
N ASP A 201 -6.49 6.88 -30.63
CA ASP A 201 -7.21 7.62 -29.58
C ASP A 201 -7.31 6.79 -28.29
N LEU A 202 -7.68 5.51 -28.40
CA LEU A 202 -7.75 4.60 -27.25
C LEU A 202 -6.39 4.42 -26.57
N CYS A 203 -5.31 4.30 -27.33
CA CYS A 203 -3.96 4.23 -26.79
C CYS A 203 -3.60 5.52 -26.02
N SER A 204 -3.92 6.68 -26.59
CA SER A 204 -3.68 7.97 -25.93
C SER A 204 -4.46 8.10 -24.62
N ARG A 205 -5.75 7.74 -24.64
CA ARG A 205 -6.63 7.75 -23.47
C ARG A 205 -6.16 6.76 -22.41
N MET A 206 -5.73 5.56 -22.79
CA MET A 206 -5.18 4.55 -21.88
C MET A 206 -3.92 5.08 -21.18
N SER A 207 -2.96 5.64 -21.93
CA SER A 207 -1.77 6.24 -21.34
C SER A 207 -2.08 7.43 -20.42
N SER A 208 -3.14 8.20 -20.69
CA SER A 208 -3.60 9.24 -19.77
C SER A 208 -4.16 8.67 -18.48
N LEU A 209 -5.06 7.68 -18.58
CA LEU A 209 -5.67 7.03 -17.43
C LEU A 209 -4.64 6.33 -16.54
N GLU A 210 -3.60 5.71 -17.13
CA GLU A 210 -2.48 5.13 -16.39
C GLU A 210 -1.65 6.18 -15.64
N ARG A 211 -1.58 7.41 -16.13
CA ARG A 211 -0.95 8.53 -15.41
C ARG A 211 -1.81 8.97 -14.25
N ASP A 212 -3.09 9.23 -14.52
CA ASP A 212 -4.05 9.68 -13.52
C ASP A 212 -4.19 8.66 -12.37
N LEU A 213 -4.17 7.36 -12.69
CA LEU A 213 -4.19 6.28 -11.69
C LEU A 213 -2.91 6.25 -10.84
N ARG A 214 -1.73 6.51 -11.43
CA ARG A 214 -0.49 6.63 -10.66
C ARG A 214 -0.51 7.84 -9.74
N ASP A 215 -1.00 8.97 -10.22
CA ASP A 215 -1.10 10.21 -9.43
C ASP A 215 -2.10 10.05 -8.28
N ALA A 216 -3.27 9.45 -8.55
CA ALA A 216 -4.27 9.14 -7.52
C ALA A 216 -3.71 8.18 -6.45
N LYS A 217 -2.93 7.17 -6.87
CA LYS A 217 -2.26 6.27 -5.92
C LYS A 217 -1.23 6.99 -5.06
N ALA A 218 -0.43 7.89 -5.64
CA ALA A 218 0.53 8.69 -4.88
C ALA A 218 -0.16 9.60 -3.86
N VAL A 219 -1.27 10.25 -4.25
CA VAL A 219 -2.09 11.07 -3.34
C VAL A 219 -2.70 10.21 -2.22
N SER A 220 -3.23 9.03 -2.54
CA SER A 220 -3.76 8.11 -1.53
C SER A 220 -2.71 7.68 -0.52
N GLU A 221 -1.49 7.34 -0.96
CA GLU A 221 -0.40 6.98 -0.04
C GLU A 221 0.04 8.15 0.83
N ALA A 222 0.06 9.38 0.30
CA ALA A 222 0.34 10.58 1.08
C ALA A 222 -0.72 10.80 2.17
N TRP A 223 -2.01 10.65 1.86
CA TRP A 223 -3.08 10.73 2.85
C TRP A 223 -3.02 9.61 3.89
N LYS A 224 -2.70 8.37 3.49
CA LYS A 224 -2.46 7.27 4.43
C LYS A 224 -1.30 7.59 5.39
N ALA A 225 -0.23 8.23 4.90
CA ALA A 225 0.88 8.66 5.74
C ALA A 225 0.48 9.78 6.72
N GLU A 226 -0.25 10.79 6.25
CA GLU A 226 -0.73 11.89 7.10
C GLU A 226 -1.71 11.40 8.17
N ALA A 227 -2.62 10.47 7.84
CA ALA A 227 -3.54 9.87 8.80
C ALA A 227 -2.78 9.17 9.95
N ARG A 228 -1.74 8.39 9.63
CA ARG A 228 -0.87 7.77 10.66
C ARG A 228 -0.15 8.82 11.52
N ASN A 229 0.28 9.93 10.91
CA ASN A 229 0.90 11.03 11.65
C ASN A 229 -0.09 11.67 12.66
N VAL A 230 -1.32 11.94 12.24
CA VAL A 230 -2.38 12.46 13.12
C VAL A 230 -2.70 11.49 14.25
N GLN A 231 -2.79 10.19 13.98
CA GLN A 231 -2.97 9.17 15.02
C GLN A 231 -1.82 9.17 16.03
N ASN A 232 -0.57 9.20 15.58
CA ASN A 232 0.59 9.30 16.47
C ASN A 232 0.54 10.57 17.33
N MET A 233 0.13 11.71 16.77
CA MET A 233 -0.04 12.95 17.53
C MET A 233 -1.16 12.84 18.57
N GLN A 234 -2.26 12.17 18.25
CA GLN A 234 -3.34 11.91 19.20
C GLN A 234 -2.87 11.02 20.36
N GLU A 235 -2.15 9.94 20.06
CA GLU A 235 -1.58 9.06 21.09
C GLU A 235 -0.60 9.82 22.01
N MET A 236 0.26 10.68 21.44
CA MET A 236 1.14 11.55 22.21
C MET A 236 0.34 12.55 23.08
N ALA A 237 -0.72 13.14 22.54
CA ALA A 237 -1.57 14.07 23.28
C ALA A 237 -2.25 13.37 24.46
N VAL A 238 -2.83 12.18 24.25
CA VAL A 238 -3.44 11.37 25.31
C VAL A 238 -2.42 11.04 26.39
N SER A 239 -1.22 10.57 26.02
CA SER A 239 -0.16 10.28 26.99
C SER A 239 0.29 11.52 27.78
N ALA A 240 0.31 12.69 27.13
CA ALA A 240 0.60 13.95 27.82
C ALA A 240 -0.51 14.35 28.80
N PHE A 241 -1.79 14.20 28.42
CA PHE A 241 -2.93 14.44 29.31
C PHE A 241 -2.93 13.51 30.52
N GLU A 242 -2.69 12.22 30.32
CA GLU A 242 -2.57 11.26 31.42
C GLU A 242 -1.45 11.65 32.40
N ARG A 243 -0.30 12.10 31.87
CA ARG A 243 0.80 12.60 32.70
C ARG A 243 0.43 13.85 33.47
N CYS A 244 -0.29 14.79 32.86
CA CYS A 244 -0.80 15.97 33.56
C CYS A 244 -1.76 15.58 34.70
N ASN A 245 -2.67 14.63 34.47
CA ASN A 245 -3.57 14.14 35.51
C ASN A 245 -2.79 13.52 36.68
N VAL A 246 -1.76 12.72 36.41
CA VAL A 246 -0.87 12.19 37.47
C VAL A 246 -0.19 13.32 38.24
N LEU A 247 0.41 14.29 37.54
CA LEU A 247 1.07 15.43 38.18
C LEU A 247 0.10 16.29 39.00
N GLU A 248 -1.15 16.44 38.58
CA GLU A 248 -2.19 17.13 39.35
C GLU A 248 -2.51 16.39 40.65
N THR A 249 -2.60 15.06 40.60
CA THR A 249 -2.80 14.24 41.82
C THR A 249 -1.61 14.34 42.78
N GLU A 250 -0.38 14.29 42.26
CA GLU A 250 0.84 14.47 43.07
C GLU A 250 0.90 15.88 43.68
N ASN A 251 0.51 16.91 42.93
CA ASN A 251 0.47 18.30 43.42
C ASN A 251 -0.55 18.46 44.55
N ALA A 252 -1.72 17.81 44.44
CA ALA A 252 -2.73 17.81 45.49
C ALA A 252 -2.23 17.10 46.76
N GLN A 253 -1.57 15.95 46.63
CA GLN A 253 -0.95 15.23 47.74
C GLN A 253 0.17 16.06 48.40
N LEU A 254 1.02 16.70 47.60
CA LEU A 254 2.09 17.55 48.12
C LEU A 254 1.54 18.75 48.91
N LYS A 255 0.48 19.40 48.41
CA LYS A 255 -0.22 20.46 49.15
C LYS A 255 -0.78 19.95 50.47
N GLN A 256 -1.40 18.78 50.48
CA GLN A 256 -1.92 18.16 51.70
C GLN A 256 -0.80 17.87 52.71
N ALA A 257 0.33 17.31 52.26
CA ALA A 257 1.50 17.05 53.10
C ALA A 257 2.10 18.35 53.66
N MET A 258 2.19 19.40 52.83
CA MET A 258 2.63 20.72 53.28
C MET A 258 1.72 21.32 54.37
N HIS A 259 0.40 21.18 54.24
CA HIS A 259 -0.54 21.63 55.27
C HIS A 259 -0.37 20.82 56.57
N ALA A 260 -0.29 19.49 56.49
CA ALA A 260 -0.05 18.63 57.65
C ALA A 260 1.30 18.94 58.35
N PHE A 261 2.31 19.31 57.57
CA PHE A 261 3.60 19.78 58.08
C PHE A 261 3.47 21.12 58.81
N ALA A 262 2.80 22.10 58.21
CA ALA A 262 2.60 23.44 58.78
C ALA A 262 1.81 23.39 60.09
N GLU A 263 0.90 22.43 60.25
CA GLU A 263 0.15 22.17 61.49
C GLU A 263 1.03 21.59 62.63
N GLY A 264 2.32 21.34 62.39
CA GLY A 264 3.31 21.06 63.44
C GLY A 264 3.32 19.63 63.96
N SER A 265 2.66 18.68 63.28
CA SER A 265 2.72 17.27 63.65
C SER A 265 4.04 16.66 63.16
N THR A 266 5.11 16.85 63.93
CA THR A 266 6.43 16.22 63.67
C THR A 266 6.34 14.71 63.44
N ASN A 267 5.38 14.04 64.09
CA ASN A 267 5.09 12.61 63.84
C ASN A 267 4.43 12.35 62.47
N SER A 268 3.56 13.25 61.99
CA SER A 268 3.03 13.18 60.62
C SER A 268 4.14 13.34 59.61
N THR A 269 5.02 14.32 59.80
CA THR A 269 6.13 14.60 58.89
C THR A 269 7.09 13.43 58.78
N VAL A 270 7.44 12.80 59.91
CA VAL A 270 8.32 11.61 59.91
C VAL A 270 7.64 10.43 59.21
N LYS A 271 6.32 10.28 59.34
CA LYS A 271 5.56 9.24 58.62
C LYS A 271 5.54 9.50 57.11
N GLU A 272 5.27 10.73 56.68
CA GLU A 272 5.29 11.12 55.27
C GLU A 272 6.68 10.96 54.66
N LEU A 273 7.74 11.42 55.33
CA LEU A 273 9.12 11.24 54.85
C LEU A 273 9.47 9.75 54.69
N ARG A 274 9.06 8.89 55.62
CA ARG A 274 9.27 7.44 55.48
C ARG A 274 8.48 6.86 54.31
N HIS A 275 7.26 7.34 54.08
CA HIS A 275 6.45 6.92 52.95
C HIS A 275 7.10 7.32 51.62
N ILE A 276 7.48 8.59 51.48
CA ILE A 276 8.18 9.15 50.30
C ILE A 276 9.49 8.39 50.03
N ILE A 277 10.30 8.13 51.05
CA ILE A 277 11.53 7.33 50.91
C ILE A 277 11.20 5.92 50.40
N GLY A 278 10.13 5.30 50.89
CA GLY A 278 9.66 3.99 50.43
C GLY A 278 9.18 3.99 48.98
N GLU A 279 8.49 5.04 48.56
CA GLU A 279 8.01 5.25 47.19
C GLU A 279 9.17 5.44 46.21
N LEU A 280 10.07 6.39 46.50
CA LEU A 280 11.27 6.65 45.70
C LEU A 280 12.17 5.42 45.62
N THR A 281 12.28 4.63 46.69
CA THR A 281 13.04 3.36 46.67
C THR A 281 12.41 2.34 45.71
N ARG A 282 11.07 2.24 45.70
CA ARG A 282 10.34 1.38 44.74
C ARG A 282 10.52 1.86 43.30
N GLU A 283 10.38 3.16 43.06
CA GLU A 283 10.59 3.74 41.72
C GLU A 283 12.02 3.50 41.23
N LEU A 284 13.02 3.73 42.06
CA LEU A 284 14.43 3.51 41.72
C LEU A 284 14.69 2.03 41.39
N ALA A 285 14.06 1.10 42.12
CA ALA A 285 14.12 -0.32 41.80
C ALA A 285 13.43 -0.65 40.45
N GLN A 286 12.30 0.00 40.13
CA GLN A 286 11.64 -0.14 38.83
C GLN A 286 12.48 0.43 37.69
N TYR A 287 13.08 1.61 37.87
CA TYR A 287 13.98 2.22 36.88
C TYR A 287 15.17 1.30 36.59
N LYS A 288 15.84 0.77 37.62
CA LYS A 288 16.91 -0.23 37.44
C LYS A 288 16.43 -1.48 36.69
N LYS A 289 15.19 -1.92 36.93
CA LYS A 289 14.60 -3.06 36.20
C LYS A 289 14.37 -2.72 34.72
N ARG A 290 13.82 -1.54 34.41
CA ARG A 290 13.60 -1.06 33.04
C ARG A 290 14.92 -0.87 32.30
N GLU A 291 15.92 -0.28 32.94
CA GLU A 291 17.27 -0.07 32.40
C GLU A 291 17.91 -1.41 32.00
N ARG A 292 17.89 -2.41 32.88
CA ARG A 292 18.38 -3.76 32.55
C ARG A 292 17.62 -4.39 31.38
N ALA A 293 16.30 -4.21 31.31
CA ALA A 293 15.50 -4.74 30.21
C ALA A 293 15.84 -4.07 28.87
N LEU A 294 16.06 -2.76 28.87
CA LEU A 294 16.52 -2.02 27.70
C LEU A 294 17.92 -2.47 27.27
N GLN A 295 18.84 -2.64 28.21
CA GLN A 295 20.19 -3.13 27.92
C GLN A 295 20.20 -4.55 27.33
N VAL A 296 19.29 -5.42 27.78
CA VAL A 296 19.09 -6.75 27.17
C VAL A 296 18.56 -6.62 25.73
N LYS A 297 17.57 -5.75 25.48
CA LYS A 297 17.04 -5.51 24.12
C LYS A 297 18.10 -4.94 23.19
N GLU A 298 18.89 -3.98 23.65
CA GLU A 298 20.00 -3.41 22.88
C GLU A 298 21.02 -4.48 22.49
N ASN A 299 21.44 -5.32 23.44
CA ASN A 299 22.35 -6.43 23.17
C ASN A 299 21.76 -7.42 22.16
N GLN A 300 20.46 -7.70 22.22
CA GLN A 300 19.78 -8.55 21.23
C GLN A 300 19.75 -7.92 19.84
N LEU A 301 19.49 -6.61 19.73
CA LEU A 301 19.49 -5.90 18.45
C LEU A 301 20.89 -5.88 17.84
N ARG A 302 21.92 -5.53 18.63
CA ARG A 302 23.32 -5.60 18.17
C ARG A 302 23.70 -7.02 17.73
N ALA A 303 23.28 -8.05 18.46
CA ALA A 303 23.54 -9.44 18.08
C ALA A 303 22.85 -9.83 16.76
N LYS A 304 21.61 -9.40 16.54
CA LYS A 304 20.87 -9.62 15.28
C LYS A 304 21.52 -8.89 14.11
N GLU A 305 21.91 -7.63 14.31
CA GLU A 305 22.61 -6.83 13.30
C GLU A 305 23.95 -7.47 12.93
N ASN A 306 24.76 -7.84 13.92
CA ASN A 306 26.03 -8.55 13.69
C ASN A 306 25.82 -9.89 12.94
N ALA A 307 24.78 -10.65 13.28
CA ALA A 307 24.46 -11.89 12.57
C ALA A 307 24.07 -11.62 11.11
N SER A 308 23.26 -10.59 10.85
CA SER A 308 22.89 -10.17 9.49
C SER A 308 24.12 -9.76 8.67
N ILE A 309 25.01 -8.94 9.25
CA ILE A 309 26.25 -8.48 8.60
C ILE A 309 27.14 -9.68 8.24
N ILE A 310 27.30 -10.63 9.17
CA ILE A 310 28.11 -11.84 8.92
C ILE A 310 27.52 -12.67 7.78
N GLU A 311 26.19 -12.80 7.72
CA GLU A 311 25.53 -13.56 6.65
C GLU A 311 25.67 -12.87 5.28
N ASP A 312 25.52 -11.54 5.23
CA ASP A 312 25.76 -10.77 4.01
C ASP A 312 27.22 -10.88 3.55
N MET A 313 28.18 -10.84 4.48
CA MET A 313 29.60 -11.05 4.18
C MET A 313 29.88 -12.46 3.64
N ARG A 314 29.21 -13.50 4.18
CA ARG A 314 29.31 -14.87 3.67
C ARG A 314 28.78 -14.95 2.25
N LYS A 315 27.59 -14.40 2.00
CA LYS A 315 26.97 -14.37 0.67
C LYS A 315 27.86 -13.65 -0.36
N GLN A 316 28.38 -12.48 -0.01
CA GLN A 316 29.33 -11.76 -0.87
C GLN A 316 30.60 -12.58 -1.15
N THR A 317 31.12 -13.29 -0.14
CA THR A 317 32.30 -14.16 -0.29
C THR A 317 32.02 -15.33 -1.23
N GLU A 318 30.85 -15.96 -1.12
CA GLU A 318 30.45 -17.04 -2.03
C GLU A 318 30.27 -16.55 -3.47
N ASP A 319 29.63 -15.40 -3.66
CA ASP A 319 29.46 -14.81 -4.99
C ASP A 319 30.81 -14.42 -5.61
N LEU A 320 31.75 -13.89 -4.83
CA LEU A 320 33.13 -13.67 -5.27
C LEU A 320 33.84 -14.97 -5.67
N LYS A 321 33.67 -16.06 -4.90
CA LYS A 321 34.19 -17.39 -5.25
C LYS A 321 33.59 -17.91 -6.56
N ARG A 322 32.28 -17.79 -6.76
CA ARG A 322 31.58 -18.17 -8.01
C ARG A 322 32.11 -17.37 -9.20
N ARG A 323 32.24 -16.04 -9.09
CA ARG A 323 32.79 -15.18 -10.15
C ARG A 323 34.24 -15.54 -10.51
N ARG A 324 35.09 -15.84 -9.51
CA ARG A 324 36.47 -16.29 -9.77
C ARG A 324 36.52 -17.63 -10.49
N SER A 325 35.67 -18.59 -10.09
CA SER A 325 35.55 -19.87 -10.78
C SER A 325 35.13 -19.69 -12.25
N GLN A 326 34.10 -18.86 -12.52
CA GLN A 326 33.68 -18.55 -13.89
C GLN A 326 34.78 -17.86 -14.71
N ARG A 327 35.52 -16.90 -14.14
CA ARG A 327 36.68 -16.27 -14.80
C ARG A 327 37.81 -17.25 -15.09
N SER A 328 38.07 -18.19 -14.19
CA SER A 328 39.10 -19.22 -14.39
C SER A 328 38.76 -20.16 -15.55
N VAL A 329 37.47 -20.53 -15.70
CA VAL A 329 36.98 -21.32 -16.84
C VAL A 329 37.09 -20.53 -18.15
N LEU A 330 36.72 -19.24 -18.15
CA LEU A 330 36.85 -18.38 -19.33
C LEU A 330 38.32 -18.16 -19.73
N SER A 331 39.22 -18.01 -18.75
CA SER A 331 40.66 -17.89 -18.96
C SER A 331 41.27 -19.16 -19.57
N THR A 332 40.87 -20.34 -19.10
CA THR A 332 41.36 -21.62 -19.65
C THR A 332 40.83 -21.88 -21.06
N LEU A 333 39.62 -21.43 -21.39
CA LEU A 333 39.08 -21.49 -22.76
C LEU A 333 39.80 -20.54 -23.72
N GLN A 334 40.18 -19.34 -23.27
CA GLN A 334 40.96 -18.41 -24.12
C GLN A 334 42.37 -18.93 -24.42
N VAL A 335 43.02 -19.61 -23.48
CA VAL A 335 44.33 -20.24 -23.71
C VAL A 335 44.25 -21.40 -24.72
N LYS A 336 43.11 -22.12 -24.76
CA LYS A 336 42.88 -23.20 -25.75
C LYS A 336 42.61 -22.72 -27.17
N ASN A 337 42.21 -21.46 -27.37
CA ASN A 337 41.93 -20.90 -28.69
C ASN A 337 43.15 -20.19 -29.33
N VAL A 338 44.31 -20.23 -28.68
CA VAL A 338 45.55 -19.57 -29.14
C VAL A 338 46.60 -20.58 -29.64
N PHE A 339 46.30 -21.88 -29.58
CA PHE A 339 47.13 -22.97 -30.13
C PHE A 339 46.35 -23.75 -31.17
#